data_AF-A0A434CJR7-F1
#
_entry.id   AF-A0A434CJR7-F1
#
_cell.length_a   1.000
_cell.length_b   1.000
_cell.length_c   1.000
_cell.angle_alpha   90.00
_cell.angle_beta   90.00
_cell.angle_gamma   90.00
#
_symmetry.space_group_name_H-M   'P 1'
#
loop_
_entity.id
_entity.type
_entity.pdbx_description
1 polymer ?
#
loop_
_entity_poly.entity_id
_entity_poly.type
_entity_poly.pdbx_seq_one_letter_code
_entity_poly.pdbx_strand_id
1 'polypeptide(L)'
;DLADQTRSITAAFLASGIDPKKHIVFNQSRVMQHAELAWIFNCVARIGWMNRMTQFKDKAGKDRENASLGLLAYPSLMAADILVYRATHVPVGDDQKQHLELTRDIAQKFNNDFSDRIAGLGVGIEMKVGEETVNGYFPLTEPIIGGPAARIMSLRDGSKKMSKSDPSDLSRINLTDDADTISKKIRKAKTDPEALPGELDGLA
;
A
#
# COMPACT_ATOMS: atom_id res chain seq x y z
N ASP A 1 -6.70 -20.56 4.05
CA ASP A 1 -5.68 -20.73 3.00
C ASP A 1 -5.56 -19.44 2.16
N LEU A 2 -4.47 -19.23 1.42
CA LEU A 2 -4.25 -18.03 0.59
C LEU A 2 -5.31 -17.89 -0.51
N ALA A 3 -5.71 -19.00 -1.14
CA ALA A 3 -6.72 -18.97 -2.20
C ALA A 3 -8.08 -18.46 -1.69
N ASP A 4 -8.49 -18.91 -0.50
CA ASP A 4 -9.73 -18.46 0.14
C ASP A 4 -9.66 -16.98 0.52
N GLN A 5 -8.50 -16.50 1.01
CA GLN A 5 -8.30 -15.09 1.32
C GLN A 5 -8.38 -14.20 0.07
N THR A 6 -7.83 -14.64 -1.07
CA THR A 6 -7.97 -13.92 -2.35
C THR A 6 -9.43 -13.79 -2.75
N ARG A 7 -10.21 -14.88 -2.64
CA ARG A 7 -11.65 -14.87 -2.95
C ARG A 7 -12.45 -14.01 -1.97
N SER A 8 -12.14 -14.08 -0.68
CA SER A 8 -12.80 -13.31 0.38
C SER A 8 -12.59 -11.81 0.21
N ILE A 9 -11.37 -11.36 -0.08
CA ILE A 9 -11.09 -9.93 -0.36
C ILE A 9 -11.80 -9.47 -1.65
N THR A 10 -11.82 -10.31 -2.68
CA THR A 10 -12.56 -10.01 -3.91
C THR A 10 -14.05 -9.83 -3.62
N ALA A 11 -14.64 -10.73 -2.84
CA ALA A 11 -16.04 -10.62 -2.41
C ALA A 11 -16.29 -9.35 -1.58
N ALA A 12 -15.36 -8.98 -0.68
CA ALA A 12 -15.45 -7.75 0.10
C ALA A 12 -15.44 -6.49 -0.77
N PHE A 13 -14.60 -6.43 -1.81
CA PHE A 13 -14.61 -5.31 -2.76
C PHE A 13 -15.96 -5.17 -3.49
N LEU A 14 -16.48 -6.28 -4.00
CA LEU A 14 -17.78 -6.28 -4.70
C LEU A 14 -18.93 -5.92 -3.75
N ALA A 15 -18.94 -6.49 -2.54
CA ALA A 15 -19.95 -6.21 -1.53
C ALA A 15 -19.91 -4.75 -1.04
N SER A 16 -18.74 -4.11 -1.06
CA SER A 16 -18.56 -2.69 -0.72
C SER A 16 -19.00 -1.74 -1.86
N GLY A 17 -19.50 -2.27 -2.98
CA GLY A 17 -20.07 -1.49 -4.07
C GLY A 17 -19.13 -1.24 -5.25
N ILE A 18 -17.96 -1.88 -5.32
CA ILE A 18 -17.12 -1.80 -6.52
C ILE A 18 -17.82 -2.53 -7.68
N ASP A 19 -18.21 -1.78 -8.71
CA ASP A 19 -18.79 -2.31 -9.94
C ASP A 19 -17.66 -2.81 -10.88
N PRO A 20 -17.54 -4.14 -11.12
CA PRO A 20 -16.49 -4.71 -11.95
C PRO A 20 -16.67 -4.41 -13.45
N LYS A 21 -17.80 -3.84 -13.87
CA LYS A 21 -17.99 -3.33 -15.24
C LYS A 21 -17.38 -1.94 -15.43
N LYS A 22 -17.24 -1.17 -14.34
CA LYS A 22 -16.66 0.18 -14.33
C LYS A 22 -15.21 0.20 -13.87
N HIS A 23 -14.81 -0.78 -13.07
CA HIS A 23 -13.49 -0.85 -12.43
C HIS A 23 -12.85 -2.22 -12.70
N ILE A 24 -11.53 -2.24 -12.90
CA ILE A 24 -10.78 -3.48 -13.14
C ILE A 24 -10.36 -4.06 -11.78
N VAL A 25 -10.97 -5.18 -11.38
CA VAL A 25 -10.60 -5.92 -10.17
C VAL A 25 -10.01 -7.26 -10.60
N PHE A 26 -8.76 -7.51 -10.21
CA PHE A 26 -8.04 -8.72 -10.59
C PHE A 26 -7.04 -9.16 -9.52
N ASN A 27 -6.62 -10.43 -9.61
CA ASN A 27 -5.56 -10.97 -8.77
C ASN A 27 -4.20 -10.70 -9.43
N GLN A 28 -3.28 -10.05 -8.72
CA GLN A 28 -1.93 -9.69 -9.19
C GLN A 28 -1.22 -10.85 -9.89
N SER A 29 -1.25 -12.07 -9.33
CA SER A 29 -0.54 -13.22 -9.90
C SER A 29 -1.10 -13.72 -11.24
N ARG A 30 -2.26 -13.21 -11.67
CA ARG A 30 -2.86 -13.52 -12.98
C ARG A 30 -2.33 -12.64 -14.11
N VAL A 31 -1.49 -11.66 -13.80
CA VAL A 31 -0.92 -10.72 -14.78
C VAL A 31 0.60 -10.77 -14.68
N MET A 32 1.23 -11.51 -15.59
CA MET A 32 2.68 -11.78 -15.57
C MET A 32 3.54 -10.52 -15.68
N GLN A 33 3.01 -9.47 -16.31
CA GLN A 33 3.69 -8.19 -16.53
C GLN A 33 4.11 -7.52 -15.22
N HIS A 34 3.43 -7.80 -14.11
CA HIS A 34 3.85 -7.34 -12.79
C HIS A 34 5.23 -7.90 -12.41
N ALA A 35 5.44 -9.21 -12.60
CA ALA A 35 6.71 -9.86 -12.29
C ALA A 35 7.81 -9.49 -13.32
N GLU A 36 7.45 -9.41 -14.60
CA GLU A 36 8.38 -9.02 -15.68
C GLU A 36 8.91 -7.61 -15.48
N LEU A 37 8.02 -6.64 -15.24
CA LEU A 37 8.42 -5.25 -15.00
C LEU A 37 9.15 -5.09 -13.67
N ALA A 38 8.77 -5.84 -12.62
CA ALA A 38 9.49 -5.83 -11.35
C ALA A 38 10.95 -6.26 -11.52
N TRP A 39 11.23 -7.24 -12.39
CA TRP A 39 12.61 -7.64 -12.70
C TRP A 39 13.39 -6.50 -13.36
N ILE A 40 12.79 -5.83 -14.35
CA ILE A 40 13.41 -4.65 -14.99
C ILE A 40 13.67 -3.55 -13.95
N PHE A 41 12.71 -3.27 -13.07
CA PHE A 41 12.86 -2.28 -12.00
C PHE A 41 13.90 -2.66 -10.96
N ASN A 42 14.12 -3.94 -10.69
CA ASN A 42 15.25 -4.37 -9.84
C ASN A 42 16.61 -4.04 -10.46
N CYS A 43 16.71 -3.93 -11.79
CA CYS A 43 17.92 -3.46 -12.47
C CYS A 43 18.08 -1.93 -12.44
N VAL A 44 17.01 -1.18 -12.15
CA VAL A 44 17.00 0.29 -12.07
C VAL A 44 17.20 0.75 -10.63
N ALA A 45 16.49 0.13 -9.69
CA ALA A 45 16.49 0.46 -8.28
C ALA A 45 17.85 0.16 -7.65
N ARG A 46 18.37 1.10 -6.87
CA ARG A 46 19.65 0.91 -6.17
C ARG A 46 19.45 0.17 -4.86
N ILE A 47 20.34 -0.77 -4.53
CA ILE A 47 20.35 -1.50 -3.25
C ILE A 47 20.29 -0.54 -2.05
N GLY A 48 21.01 0.58 -2.13
CA GLY A 48 21.00 1.60 -1.08
C GLY A 48 19.63 2.25 -0.84
N TRP A 49 18.76 2.33 -1.84
CA TRP A 49 17.39 2.83 -1.69
C TRP A 49 16.55 1.83 -0.89
N MET A 50 16.65 0.54 -1.25
CA MET A 50 15.93 -0.55 -0.59
C MET A 50 16.32 -0.69 0.88
N ASN A 51 17.62 -0.68 1.18
CA ASN A 51 18.13 -0.79 2.55
C ASN A 51 17.74 0.37 3.47
N ARG A 52 17.32 1.52 2.92
CA ARG A 52 16.88 2.67 3.71
C ARG A 52 15.40 2.64 4.08
N MET A 53 14.60 1.78 3.43
CA MET A 53 13.17 1.66 3.67
C MET A 53 12.88 1.29 5.13
N THR A 54 12.02 2.08 5.79
CA THR A 54 11.66 1.89 7.20
C THR A 54 10.96 0.54 7.39
N GLN A 55 10.04 0.19 6.48
CA GLN A 55 9.33 -1.08 6.49
C GLN A 55 10.25 -2.30 6.41
N PHE A 56 11.34 -2.23 5.64
CA PHE A 56 12.32 -3.32 5.60
C PHE A 56 13.06 -3.44 6.94
N LYS A 57 13.52 -2.31 7.50
CA LYS A 57 14.22 -2.29 8.80
C LYS A 57 13.35 -2.82 9.94
N ASP A 58 12.07 -2.44 9.96
CA ASP A 58 11.14 -2.85 11.00
C ASP A 58 10.77 -4.33 10.89
N LYS A 59 10.53 -4.83 9.67
CA LYS A 59 10.13 -6.23 9.44
C LYS A 59 11.29 -7.22 9.49
N ALA A 60 12.47 -6.85 9.01
CA ALA A 60 13.67 -7.68 9.10
C ALA A 60 14.25 -7.69 10.52
N GLY A 61 13.99 -6.65 11.31
CA GLY A 61 14.42 -6.55 12.70
C GLY A 61 15.95 -6.57 12.84
N LYS A 62 16.43 -7.27 13.88
CA LYS A 62 17.86 -7.37 14.20
C LYS A 62 18.61 -8.34 13.27
N ASP A 63 17.91 -9.27 12.64
CA ASP A 63 18.50 -10.35 11.85
C ASP A 63 18.19 -10.15 10.36
N ARG A 64 18.84 -9.13 9.79
CA ARG A 64 18.60 -8.72 8.40
C ARG A 64 19.09 -9.73 7.38
N GLU A 65 20.04 -10.59 7.75
CA GLU A 65 20.61 -11.60 6.86
C GLU A 65 19.62 -12.75 6.61
N ASN A 66 18.78 -13.06 7.60
CA ASN A 66 17.72 -14.05 7.45
C ASN A 66 16.45 -13.51 6.78
N ALA A 67 16.41 -12.22 6.42
CA ALA A 67 15.29 -11.65 5.68
C ALA A 67 15.28 -12.18 4.23
N SER A 68 14.11 -12.59 3.75
CA SER A 68 13.97 -13.01 2.35
C SER A 68 14.27 -11.86 1.39
N LEU A 69 14.84 -12.17 0.22
CA LEU A 69 15.04 -11.20 -0.86
C LEU A 69 13.71 -10.53 -1.27
N GLY A 70 12.60 -11.29 -1.24
CA GLY A 70 11.27 -10.74 -1.51
C GLY A 70 10.88 -9.62 -0.55
N LEU A 71 11.24 -9.72 0.74
CA LEU A 71 10.98 -8.67 1.73
C LEU A 71 11.80 -7.39 1.46
N LEU A 72 12.97 -7.51 0.84
CA LEU A 72 13.77 -6.36 0.42
C LEU A 72 13.28 -5.78 -0.91
N ALA A 73 12.87 -6.62 -1.85
CA ALA A 73 12.58 -6.25 -3.24
C ALA A 73 11.11 -5.92 -3.52
N TYR A 74 10.16 -6.25 -2.63
CA TYR A 74 8.74 -5.96 -2.88
C TYR A 74 8.41 -4.49 -3.18
N PRO A 75 9.17 -3.47 -2.71
CA PRO A 75 8.90 -2.09 -3.12
C PRO A 75 9.09 -1.86 -4.63
N SER A 76 10.02 -2.57 -5.29
CA SER A 76 10.12 -2.58 -6.76
C SER A 76 8.93 -3.27 -7.42
N LEU A 77 8.42 -4.34 -6.83
CA LEU A 77 7.20 -5.00 -7.31
C LEU A 77 6.00 -4.06 -7.19
N MET A 78 5.88 -3.32 -6.08
CA MET A 78 4.85 -2.29 -5.92
C MET A 78 4.97 -1.18 -6.97
N ALA A 79 6.20 -0.74 -7.31
CA ALA A 79 6.41 0.20 -8.39
C ALA A 79 5.93 -0.38 -9.75
N ALA A 80 6.21 -1.66 -10.01
CA ALA A 80 5.73 -2.35 -11.21
C ALA A 80 4.20 -2.45 -11.24
N ASP A 81 3.56 -2.76 -10.11
CA ASP A 81 2.10 -2.81 -9.97
C ASP A 81 1.41 -1.51 -10.39
N ILE A 82 2.05 -0.37 -10.07
CA ILE A 82 1.55 0.97 -10.36
C ILE A 82 1.83 1.34 -11.83
N LEU A 83 3.07 1.16 -12.28
CA LEU A 83 3.56 1.74 -13.52
C LEU A 83 3.26 0.89 -14.77
N VAL A 84 2.97 -0.41 -14.61
CA VAL A 84 2.53 -1.26 -15.73
C VAL A 84 1.22 -0.74 -16.35
N TYR A 85 0.39 -0.05 -15.56
CA TYR A 85 -0.85 0.59 -16.01
C TYR A 85 -0.73 2.09 -16.24
N ARG A 86 0.48 2.66 -16.11
CA ARG A 86 0.74 4.11 -16.17
C ARG A 86 -0.19 4.91 -15.25
N ALA A 87 -0.39 4.42 -14.03
CA ALA A 87 -1.22 5.13 -13.05
C ALA A 87 -0.62 6.50 -12.74
N THR A 88 -1.45 7.54 -12.79
CA THR A 88 -1.06 8.92 -12.44
C THR A 88 -1.28 9.23 -10.97
N HIS A 89 -2.18 8.50 -10.30
CA HIS A 89 -2.56 8.73 -8.92
C HIS A 89 -2.72 7.40 -8.17
N VAL A 90 -2.25 7.32 -6.92
CA VAL A 90 -2.38 6.12 -6.09
C VAL A 90 -2.86 6.49 -4.69
N PRO A 91 -3.97 5.91 -4.19
CA PRO A 91 -4.38 6.07 -2.81
C PRO A 91 -3.44 5.29 -1.89
N VAL A 92 -2.77 6.01 -0.99
CA VAL A 92 -1.83 5.43 -0.03
C VAL A 92 -2.12 5.93 1.38
N GLY A 93 -1.96 5.05 2.36
CA GLY A 93 -1.87 5.46 3.76
C GLY A 93 -0.50 6.07 4.08
N ASP A 94 -0.41 6.79 5.20
CA ASP A 94 0.85 7.41 5.66
C ASP A 94 2.03 6.44 5.73
N ASP A 95 1.76 5.17 6.06
CA ASP A 95 2.74 4.10 6.19
C ASP A 95 3.31 3.60 4.85
N GLN A 96 2.69 3.96 3.73
CA GLN A 96 3.10 3.56 2.37
C GLN A 96 3.66 4.72 1.55
N LYS A 97 3.70 5.95 2.10
CA LYS A 97 4.22 7.13 1.41
C LYS A 97 5.66 6.93 0.91
N GLN A 98 6.52 6.31 1.72
CA GLN A 98 7.91 6.06 1.34
C GLN A 98 8.04 5.14 0.11
N HIS A 99 7.16 4.15 -0.04
CA HIS A 99 7.18 3.28 -1.22
C HIS A 99 6.67 3.98 -2.48
N LEU A 100 5.72 4.91 -2.33
CA LEU A 100 5.28 5.73 -3.45
C LEU A 100 6.38 6.69 -3.92
N GLU A 101 7.13 7.30 -3.00
CA GLU A 101 8.32 8.09 -3.35
C GLU A 101 9.36 7.22 -4.08
N LEU A 102 9.63 6.01 -3.62
CA LEU A 102 10.51 5.08 -4.33
C LEU A 102 10.00 4.75 -5.74
N THR A 103 8.68 4.59 -5.92
CA THR A 103 8.08 4.37 -7.24
C THR A 103 8.37 5.55 -8.18
N ARG A 104 8.29 6.78 -7.66
CA ARG A 104 8.62 8.00 -8.41
C ARG A 104 10.12 8.07 -8.73
N ASP A 105 11.00 7.73 -7.79
CA ASP A 105 12.45 7.69 -8.00
C ASP A 105 12.83 6.67 -9.10
N ILE A 106 12.20 5.49 -9.10
CA ILE A 106 12.42 4.46 -10.13
C ILE A 106 11.93 4.95 -11.50
N ALA A 107 10.72 5.51 -11.58
CA ALA A 107 10.17 6.07 -12.82
C ALA A 107 11.06 7.18 -13.39
N GLN A 108 11.46 8.12 -12.53
CA GLN A 108 12.35 9.23 -12.88
C GLN A 108 13.69 8.72 -13.41
N LYS A 109 14.32 7.78 -12.69
CA LYS A 109 15.59 7.20 -13.13
C LYS A 109 15.46 6.47 -14.46
N PHE A 110 14.41 5.68 -14.64
CA PHE A 110 14.17 4.97 -15.90
C PHE A 110 14.00 5.97 -17.06
N ASN A 111 13.16 6.98 -16.89
CA ASN A 111 12.93 7.99 -17.92
C ASN A 111 14.22 8.73 -18.29
N ASN A 112 15.06 9.08 -17.32
CA ASN A 112 16.33 9.75 -17.58
C ASN A 112 17.32 8.83 -18.30
N ASP A 113 17.54 7.62 -17.79
CA ASP A 113 18.51 6.67 -18.35
C ASP A 113 18.16 6.26 -19.79
N PHE A 114 16.87 6.17 -20.11
CA PHE A 114 16.39 5.68 -21.40
C PHE A 114 15.80 6.77 -22.31
N SER A 115 15.92 8.06 -21.95
CA SER A 115 15.29 9.18 -22.67
C SER A 115 15.53 9.14 -24.18
N ASP A 116 16.79 9.01 -24.61
CA ASP A 116 17.15 8.96 -26.05
C ASP A 116 16.53 7.74 -26.75
N ARG A 117 16.47 6.60 -26.06
CA ARG A 117 15.88 5.37 -26.60
C ARG A 117 14.36 5.48 -26.69
N ILE A 118 13.72 6.07 -25.69
CA ILE A 118 12.29 6.35 -25.65
C ILE A 118 11.92 7.25 -26.84
N ALA A 119 12.67 8.35 -27.02
CA ALA A 119 12.51 9.26 -28.17
C ALA A 119 12.72 8.55 -29.51
N GLY A 120 13.82 7.78 -29.66
CA GLY A 120 14.16 7.09 -30.90
C GLY A 120 13.17 5.97 -31.29
N LEU A 121 12.42 5.43 -30.33
CA LEU A 121 11.34 4.47 -30.56
C LEU A 121 9.98 5.14 -30.81
N GLY A 122 9.88 6.47 -30.67
CA GLY A 122 8.62 7.20 -30.78
C GLY A 122 7.60 6.79 -29.71
N VAL A 123 8.07 6.31 -28.55
CA VAL A 123 7.22 5.96 -27.41
C VAL A 123 7.40 7.00 -26.31
N GLY A 124 6.41 7.15 -25.43
CA GLY A 124 6.48 8.13 -24.33
C GLY A 124 6.08 9.56 -24.73
N ILE A 125 6.37 10.52 -23.84
CA ILE A 125 6.08 11.95 -24.00
C ILE A 125 7.23 12.80 -23.47
N GLU A 126 7.43 13.99 -24.03
CA GLU A 126 8.29 14.98 -23.39
C GLU A 126 7.69 15.41 -22.05
N MET A 127 8.50 15.40 -21.00
CA MET A 127 8.08 15.83 -19.69
C MET A 127 9.24 16.48 -18.93
N LYS A 128 8.88 17.42 -18.04
CA LYS A 128 9.84 18.05 -17.14
C LYS A 128 10.12 17.15 -15.95
N VAL A 129 11.40 16.94 -15.67
CA VAL A 129 11.91 16.14 -14.56
C VAL A 129 12.95 16.98 -13.84
N GLY A 130 12.52 17.69 -12.80
CA GLY A 130 13.32 18.75 -12.21
C GLY A 130 13.49 19.92 -13.19
N GLU A 131 14.73 20.28 -13.49
CA GLU A 131 15.07 21.35 -14.46
C GLU A 131 15.28 20.81 -15.89
N GLU A 132 15.40 19.48 -16.04
CA GLU A 132 15.68 18.84 -17.32
C GLU A 132 14.37 18.47 -18.05
N THR A 133 14.43 18.47 -19.39
CA THR A 133 13.36 17.92 -20.24
C THR A 133 13.82 16.57 -20.77
N VAL A 134 13.03 15.54 -20.51
CA VAL A 134 13.33 14.17 -20.94
C VAL A 134 12.14 13.59 -21.70
N ASN A 135 12.40 12.60 -22.56
CA ASN A 135 11.34 11.78 -23.14
C ASN A 135 11.02 10.65 -22.16
N GLY A 136 9.92 10.79 -21.42
CA GLY A 136 9.51 9.88 -20.38
C GLY A 136 8.50 8.83 -20.86
N TYR A 137 8.70 7.59 -20.45
CA TYR A 137 7.79 6.48 -20.72
C TYR A 137 6.80 6.25 -19.58
N PHE A 138 7.26 6.39 -18.33
CA PHE A 138 6.44 6.20 -17.14
C PHE A 138 6.01 7.55 -16.54
N PRO A 139 4.74 7.69 -16.10
CA PRO A 139 4.30 8.88 -15.38
C PRO A 139 4.94 8.95 -13.98
N LEU A 140 5.02 10.17 -13.43
CA LEU A 140 5.40 10.39 -12.04
C LEU A 140 4.16 10.40 -11.15
N THR A 141 3.84 9.24 -10.59
CA THR A 141 2.63 9.00 -9.78
C THR A 141 2.49 9.97 -8.61
N GLU A 142 1.28 10.47 -8.35
CA GLU A 142 0.94 11.34 -7.22
C GLU A 142 0.15 10.59 -6.14
N PRO A 143 0.36 10.91 -4.84
CA PRO A 143 -0.44 10.35 -3.77
C PRO A 143 -1.85 10.93 -3.77
N ILE A 144 -2.86 10.07 -3.68
CA ILE A 144 -4.18 10.49 -3.21
C ILE A 144 -4.19 10.33 -1.70
N ILE A 145 -3.97 11.43 -1.00
CA ILE A 145 -4.20 11.50 0.44
C ILE A 145 -5.72 11.69 0.60
N GLY A 146 -6.41 10.64 1.06
CA GLY A 146 -7.83 10.77 1.38
C GLY A 146 -8.07 11.92 2.36
N GLY A 147 -9.28 12.48 2.37
CA GLY A 147 -9.74 13.34 3.47
C GLY A 147 -9.65 12.61 4.81
N PRO A 148 -10.01 13.23 5.95
CA PRO A 148 -9.95 12.59 7.26
C PRO A 148 -10.85 11.34 7.28
N ALA A 149 -10.29 10.20 6.88
CA ALA A 149 -10.89 8.91 7.16
C ALA A 149 -10.89 8.78 8.67
N ALA A 150 -12.01 8.28 9.23
CA ALA A 150 -12.08 8.04 10.66
C ALA A 150 -10.85 7.24 11.08
N ARG A 151 -10.02 7.82 11.95
CA ARG A 151 -8.81 7.15 12.44
C ARG A 151 -9.27 6.06 13.42
N ILE A 152 -9.51 4.87 12.88
CA ILE A 152 -10.01 3.75 13.68
C ILE A 152 -8.86 3.11 14.46
N MET A 153 -8.97 3.13 15.78
CA MET A 153 -7.97 2.62 16.71
C MET A 153 -8.25 1.18 17.14
N SER A 154 -7.23 0.50 17.63
CA SER A 154 -7.35 -0.85 18.18
C SER A 154 -8.29 -0.86 19.38
N LEU A 155 -9.23 -1.81 19.43
CA LEU A 155 -10.14 -1.99 20.57
C LEU A 155 -9.41 -2.39 21.86
N ARG A 156 -8.15 -2.83 21.78
CA ARG A 156 -7.34 -3.24 22.94
C ARG A 156 -6.35 -2.16 23.38
N ASP A 157 -5.98 -1.27 22.48
CA ASP A 157 -4.98 -0.23 22.70
C ASP A 157 -5.32 0.99 21.84
N GLY A 158 -6.08 1.93 22.43
CA GLY A 158 -6.53 3.15 21.76
C GLY A 158 -5.41 4.08 21.29
N SER A 159 -4.15 3.83 21.66
CA SER A 159 -2.98 4.56 21.15
C SER A 159 -2.48 4.03 19.80
N LYS A 160 -2.90 2.81 19.41
CA LYS A 160 -2.47 2.14 18.18
C LYS A 160 -3.58 2.10 17.14
N LYS A 161 -3.23 2.33 15.88
CA LYS A 161 -4.14 2.15 14.74
C LYS A 161 -4.59 0.69 14.66
N MET A 162 -5.86 0.45 14.33
CA MET A 162 -6.36 -0.90 14.12
C MET A 162 -5.56 -1.59 12.98
N SER A 163 -5.10 -2.82 13.21
CA SER A 163 -4.28 -3.57 12.26
C SER A 163 -4.82 -4.98 12.02
N LYS A 164 -4.87 -5.40 10.75
CA LYS A 164 -5.25 -6.77 10.39
C LYS A 164 -4.25 -7.82 10.91
N SER A 165 -3.00 -7.42 11.13
CA SER A 165 -1.91 -8.32 11.51
C SER A 165 -1.64 -8.36 13.02
N ASP A 166 -2.44 -7.66 13.83
CA ASP A 166 -2.33 -7.76 15.29
C ASP A 166 -2.64 -9.21 15.72
N PRO A 167 -1.82 -9.83 16.60
CA PRO A 167 -2.03 -11.20 17.06
C PRO A 167 -3.39 -11.41 17.75
N SER A 168 -3.92 -10.36 18.39
CA SER A 168 -5.21 -10.44 19.07
C SER A 168 -6.34 -10.08 18.11
N ASP A 169 -7.23 -11.03 17.81
CA ASP A 169 -8.42 -10.74 17.02
C ASP A 169 -9.40 -9.78 17.72
N LEU A 170 -9.34 -9.71 19.06
CA LEU A 170 -10.11 -8.73 19.85
C LEU A 170 -9.66 -7.28 19.65
N SER A 171 -8.53 -7.03 18.96
CA SER A 171 -8.06 -5.68 18.64
C SER A 171 -8.83 -5.01 17.50
N ARG A 172 -9.63 -5.76 16.73
CA ARG A 172 -10.24 -5.33 15.46
C ARG A 172 -11.62 -5.91 15.24
N ILE A 173 -12.41 -5.25 14.40
CA ILE A 173 -13.65 -5.81 13.83
C ILE A 173 -13.35 -6.23 12.40
N ASN A 174 -13.64 -7.49 12.05
CA ASN A 174 -13.50 -7.97 10.68
C ASN A 174 -14.81 -7.76 9.91
N LEU A 175 -14.74 -7.55 8.59
CA LEU A 175 -15.92 -7.40 7.73
C LEU A 175 -16.84 -8.63 7.70
N THR A 176 -16.33 -9.77 8.19
CA THR A 176 -17.04 -11.05 8.23
C THR A 176 -17.47 -11.44 9.65
N ASP A 177 -17.24 -10.59 10.66
CA ASP A 177 -17.71 -10.87 12.03
C ASP A 177 -19.24 -10.84 12.05
N ASP A 178 -19.85 -11.82 12.73
CA ASP A 178 -21.28 -11.83 12.99
C ASP A 178 -21.69 -10.83 14.09
N ALA A 179 -23.00 -10.61 14.25
CA ALA A 179 -23.54 -9.64 15.19
C ALA A 179 -23.08 -9.90 16.65
N ASP A 180 -23.04 -11.17 17.06
CA ASP A 180 -22.64 -11.56 18.41
C ASP A 180 -21.14 -11.32 18.64
N THR A 181 -20.30 -11.61 17.65
CA THR A 181 -18.86 -11.37 17.70
C THR A 181 -18.55 -9.88 17.75
N ILE A 182 -19.21 -9.07 16.92
CA ILE A 182 -19.09 -7.61 16.96
C ILE A 182 -19.49 -7.09 18.34
N SER A 183 -20.65 -7.50 18.86
CA SER A 183 -21.14 -7.10 20.18
C SER A 183 -20.14 -7.45 21.29
N LYS A 184 -19.61 -8.68 21.26
CA LYS A 184 -18.61 -9.17 22.22
C LYS A 184 -17.30 -8.37 22.16
N LYS A 185 -16.82 -8.03 20.96
CA LYS A 185 -15.59 -7.25 20.77
C LYS A 185 -15.73 -5.83 21.30
N ILE A 186 -16.85 -5.17 20.99
CA ILE A 186 -17.15 -3.82 21.50
C ILE A 186 -17.27 -3.84 23.03
N ARG A 187 -18.00 -4.79 23.62
CA ARG A 187 -18.13 -4.92 25.08
C ARG A 187 -16.81 -5.16 25.81
N LYS A 188 -15.80 -5.69 25.12
CA LYS A 188 -14.46 -5.96 25.67
C LYS A 188 -13.42 -4.92 25.26
N ALA A 189 -13.84 -3.86 24.56
CA ALA A 189 -12.95 -2.78 24.20
C ALA A 189 -12.40 -2.10 25.46
N LYS A 190 -11.13 -1.70 25.40
CA LYS A 190 -10.46 -1.02 26.50
C LYS A 190 -11.00 0.39 26.62
N THR A 191 -11.53 0.72 27.79
CA THR A 191 -11.85 2.08 28.22
C THR A 191 -10.83 2.55 29.27
N ASP A 192 -10.89 3.83 29.62
CA ASP A 192 -10.27 4.34 30.84
C ASP A 192 -10.96 3.77 32.11
N PRO A 193 -10.35 3.94 33.29
CA PRO A 193 -10.93 3.49 34.55
C PRO A 193 -11.90 4.51 35.18
N GLU A 194 -12.18 5.64 34.51
CA GLU A 194 -13.05 6.66 35.06
C GLU A 194 -14.50 6.19 35.07
N ALA A 195 -15.29 6.78 35.97
CA ALA A 195 -16.73 6.52 35.97
C ALA A 195 -17.35 7.14 34.72
N LEU A 196 -18.40 6.49 34.20
CA LEU A 196 -19.23 7.09 33.17
C LEU A 196 -19.71 8.47 33.64
N PRO A 197 -19.52 9.53 32.84
CA PRO A 197 -20.04 10.85 33.17
C PRO A 197 -21.54 10.78 33.43
N GLY A 198 -22.00 11.51 34.46
CA GLY A 198 -23.44 11.58 34.77
C GLY A 198 -24.25 12.37 33.75
N GLU A 199 -23.59 13.18 32.92
CA GLU A 199 -24.18 14.06 31.92
C GLU A 199 -23.58 13.81 30.54
N LEU A 200 -24.38 13.95 29.48
CA LEU A 200 -23.96 13.74 28.09
C LEU A 200 -22.78 14.63 27.68
N ASP A 201 -22.71 15.85 28.20
CA ASP A 201 -21.63 16.80 27.90
C ASP A 201 -20.26 16.32 28.39
N GLY A 202 -20.22 15.39 29.35
CA GLY A 202 -18.98 14.79 29.83
C GLY A 202 -18.44 13.64 28.95
N LEU A 203 -19.17 13.23 27.91
CA LEU A 203 -18.75 12.18 26.97
C LEU A 203 -17.88 12.70 25.81
N ALA A 204 -17.69 14.02 25.71
CA ALA A 204 -17.00 14.72 24.62
C ALA A 204 -15.47 14.69 24.72
#